data_AF-A0A7W8KM52-F1
#
_entry.id   AF-A0A7W8KM52-F1
#
_cell.length_a   1.000
_cell.length_b   1.000
_cell.length_c   1.000
_cell.angle_alpha   90.00
_cell.angle_beta   90.00
_cell.angle_gamma   90.00
#
_symmetry.space_group_name_H-M   'P 1'
#
loop_
_entity.id
_entity.type
_entity.pdbx_description
1 polymer ?
#
loop_
_entity_poly.entity_id
_entity_poly.type
_entity_poly.pdbx_seq_one_letter_code
_entity_poly.pdbx_strand_id
1 'polypeptide(L)'
;MHRLDADTHPIQREFYDFYRTPRGEFTPATSTPEVTTHPTLTSNVKFMNFYPFNDIETISPRPMLFIAGDQAHSKEFSEEAYRLAGQPKELYWVKGAGHVDLYDRTDLIPFDKLASFFRSSLK
;
A
#
# COMPACT_ATOMS: atom_id res chain seq x y z
N MET A 1 12.63 -6.48 10.30
CA MET A 1 14.09 -6.24 10.17
C MET A 1 14.52 -5.13 11.14
N HIS A 2 15.64 -5.28 11.84
CA HIS A 2 16.09 -4.31 12.87
C HIS A 2 17.34 -3.51 12.51
N ARG A 3 18.11 -3.94 11.52
CA ARG A 3 19.36 -3.29 11.07
C ARG A 3 19.48 -3.44 9.56
N LEU A 4 20.14 -2.50 8.89
CA LEU A 4 20.55 -2.64 7.50
C LEU A 4 21.99 -3.16 7.41
N ASP A 5 22.27 -3.98 6.40
CA ASP A 5 23.61 -4.40 6.01
C ASP A 5 23.83 -4.16 4.50
N ALA A 6 25.01 -4.50 3.97
CA ALA A 6 25.34 -4.28 2.56
C ALA A 6 24.49 -5.13 1.59
N ASP A 7 23.98 -6.28 2.03
CA ASP A 7 23.27 -7.25 1.20
C ASP A 7 21.74 -7.15 1.32
N THR A 8 21.24 -6.30 2.21
CA THR A 8 19.80 -6.08 2.41
C THR A 8 19.10 -5.74 1.09
N HIS A 9 18.03 -6.48 0.80
CA HIS A 9 17.24 -6.29 -0.41
C HIS A 9 16.69 -4.86 -0.51
N PRO A 10 16.64 -4.23 -1.70
CA PRO A 10 16.13 -2.85 -1.87
C PRO A 10 14.75 -2.61 -1.24
N ILE A 11 13.81 -3.55 -1.41
CA ILE A 11 12.47 -3.48 -0.79
C ILE A 11 12.57 -3.41 0.74
N GLN A 12 13.44 -4.19 1.36
CA GLN A 12 13.62 -4.15 2.82
C GLN A 12 14.23 -2.82 3.28
N ARG A 13 15.14 -2.24 2.49
CA ARG A 13 15.68 -0.89 2.75
C ARG A 13 14.60 0.17 2.67
N GLU A 14 13.74 0.11 1.66
CA GLU A 14 12.63 1.04 1.46
C GLU A 14 11.69 1.05 2.68
N PHE A 15 11.26 -0.12 3.14
CA PHE A 15 10.44 -0.22 4.35
C PHE A 15 11.19 0.16 5.63
N TYR A 16 12.49 -0.16 5.73
CA TYR A 16 13.31 0.25 6.87
C TYR A 16 13.41 1.78 6.95
N ASP A 17 13.65 2.46 5.83
CA ASP A 17 13.76 3.92 5.76
C ASP A 17 12.50 4.59 6.33
N PHE A 18 11.31 4.06 6.05
CA PHE A 18 10.08 4.58 6.62
C PHE A 18 9.86 4.18 8.08
N TYR A 19 9.86 2.88 8.40
CA TYR A 19 9.41 2.39 9.71
C TYR A 19 10.48 2.38 10.81
N ARG A 20 11.76 2.54 10.47
CA ARG A 20 12.91 2.41 11.39
C ARG A 20 13.77 3.67 11.48
N THR A 21 13.32 4.78 10.91
CA THR A 21 13.96 6.10 11.00
C THR A 21 12.94 7.17 11.43
N PRO A 22 13.38 8.37 11.83
CA PRO A 22 12.46 9.46 12.16
C PRO A 22 11.49 9.89 11.05
N ARG A 23 11.64 9.37 9.81
CA ARG A 23 10.70 9.62 8.71
C ARG A 23 9.28 9.15 9.05
N GLY A 24 9.12 7.97 9.63
CA GLY A 24 7.81 7.36 9.89
C GLY A 24 7.76 6.43 11.10
N GLU A 25 8.83 6.36 11.91
CA GLU A 25 8.84 5.51 13.09
C GLU A 25 7.84 5.99 14.16
N PHE A 26 7.12 5.04 14.73
CA PHE A 26 6.22 5.28 15.85
C PHE A 26 6.12 4.03 16.71
N THR A 27 6.34 4.20 18.03
CA THR A 27 6.14 3.15 19.02
C THR A 27 5.14 3.64 20.07
N PRO A 28 3.95 3.02 20.17
CA PRO A 28 3.01 3.32 21.24
C PRO A 28 3.63 3.06 22.61
N ALA A 29 3.21 3.82 23.64
CA ALA A 29 3.69 3.63 25.02
C ALA A 29 3.42 2.22 25.60
N THR A 30 2.50 1.48 25.01
CA THR A 30 2.12 0.11 25.40
C THR A 30 2.89 -0.97 24.64
N SER A 31 3.86 -0.60 23.81
CA SER A 31 4.61 -1.50 22.93
C SER A 31 6.10 -1.20 22.96
N THR A 32 6.88 -1.99 22.23
CA THR A 32 8.32 -1.78 22.09
C THR A 32 8.70 -1.68 20.60
N PRO A 33 9.76 -0.93 20.25
CA PRO A 33 10.15 -0.78 18.86
C PRO A 33 10.41 -2.13 18.16
N GLU A 34 10.83 -3.15 18.90
CA GLU A 34 11.18 -4.46 18.34
C GLU A 34 9.97 -5.16 17.68
N VAL A 35 8.74 -4.84 18.08
CA VAL A 35 7.55 -5.55 17.60
C VAL A 35 6.65 -4.73 16.67
N THR A 36 6.94 -3.44 16.44
CA THR A 36 6.07 -2.53 15.65
C THR A 36 5.90 -2.91 14.18
N THR A 37 6.78 -3.76 13.62
CA THR A 37 6.70 -4.24 12.23
C THR A 37 6.69 -5.78 12.15
N HIS A 38 6.38 -6.47 13.25
CA HIS A 38 6.46 -7.94 13.32
C HIS A 38 5.11 -8.49 13.77
N PRO A 39 4.26 -8.97 12.84
CA PRO A 39 3.02 -9.64 13.21
C PRO A 39 3.32 -10.93 13.99
N THR A 40 2.37 -11.40 14.80
CA THR A 40 2.54 -12.66 15.53
C THR A 40 2.63 -13.83 14.55
N LEU A 41 3.44 -14.84 14.86
CA LEU A 41 3.58 -16.03 13.99
C LEU A 41 2.22 -16.70 13.72
N THR A 42 1.33 -16.72 14.71
CA THR A 42 -0.01 -17.32 14.59
C THR A 42 -0.94 -16.55 13.66
N SER A 43 -0.66 -15.27 13.35
CA SER A 43 -1.45 -14.50 12.38
C SER A 43 -1.24 -14.98 10.94
N ASN A 44 -0.08 -15.58 10.62
CA ASN A 44 0.23 -16.07 9.28
C ASN A 44 -0.77 -17.13 8.79
N VAL A 45 -1.31 -17.97 9.69
CA VAL A 45 -2.32 -18.98 9.32
C VAL A 45 -3.57 -18.32 8.72
N LYS A 46 -3.98 -17.17 9.26
CA LYS A 46 -5.13 -16.42 8.73
C LYS A 46 -4.80 -15.76 7.40
N PHE A 47 -3.61 -15.16 7.27
CA PHE A 47 -3.16 -14.54 6.02
C PHE A 47 -3.04 -15.55 4.87
N MET A 48 -2.53 -16.76 5.13
CA MET A 48 -2.45 -17.82 4.11
C MET A 48 -3.82 -18.31 3.65
N ASN A 49 -4.86 -18.11 4.43
CA ASN A 49 -6.24 -18.46 4.09
C ASN A 49 -7.12 -17.22 3.80
N PHE A 50 -6.51 -16.09 3.44
CA PHE A 50 -7.21 -14.87 3.09
C PHE A 50 -7.05 -14.58 1.59
N TYR A 51 -8.17 -14.38 0.91
CA TYR A 51 -8.24 -14.17 -0.53
C TYR A 51 -8.80 -12.76 -0.79
N PRO A 52 -7.94 -11.72 -0.85
CA PRO A 52 -8.37 -10.32 -0.79
C PRO A 52 -9.25 -9.85 -1.95
N PHE A 53 -9.22 -10.57 -3.08
CA PHE A 53 -9.96 -10.19 -4.30
C PHE A 53 -11.17 -11.05 -4.58
N ASN A 54 -11.52 -11.99 -3.69
CA ASN A 54 -12.77 -12.74 -3.84
C ASN A 54 -13.94 -11.75 -3.88
N ASP A 55 -14.80 -11.93 -4.88
CA ASP A 55 -15.99 -11.13 -5.12
C ASP A 55 -15.72 -9.62 -5.37
N ILE A 56 -14.49 -9.22 -5.72
CA ILE A 56 -14.15 -7.81 -5.98
C ILE A 56 -15.01 -7.18 -7.09
N GLU A 57 -15.48 -7.99 -8.04
CA GLU A 57 -16.39 -7.57 -9.10
C GLU A 57 -17.75 -7.10 -8.58
N THR A 58 -18.19 -7.59 -7.41
CA THR A 58 -19.45 -7.22 -6.75
C THR A 58 -19.41 -5.80 -6.16
N ILE A 59 -18.25 -5.14 -6.17
CA ILE A 59 -18.18 -3.70 -5.86
C ILE A 59 -18.98 -2.90 -6.90
N SER A 60 -18.98 -3.35 -8.17
CA SER A 60 -19.83 -2.80 -9.23
C SER A 60 -21.31 -2.75 -8.79
N PRO A 61 -22.06 -1.68 -9.12
CA PRO A 61 -21.73 -0.56 -10.00
C PRO A 61 -21.01 0.61 -9.31
N ARG A 62 -20.56 0.46 -8.07
CA ARG A 62 -19.81 1.52 -7.38
C ARG A 62 -18.44 1.69 -8.06
N PRO A 63 -17.99 2.93 -8.31
CA PRO A 63 -16.72 3.17 -8.97
C PRO A 63 -15.54 2.77 -8.09
N MET A 64 -14.48 2.25 -8.71
CA MET A 64 -13.20 1.95 -8.05
C MET A 64 -12.05 2.69 -8.71
N LEU A 65 -11.20 3.30 -7.88
CA LEU A 65 -9.95 3.93 -8.30
C LEU A 65 -8.80 3.23 -7.59
N PHE A 66 -7.90 2.63 -8.36
CA PHE A 66 -6.64 2.08 -7.89
C PHE A 66 -5.52 3.10 -8.16
N ILE A 67 -4.66 3.36 -7.18
CA ILE A 67 -3.52 4.28 -7.30
C ILE A 67 -2.27 3.50 -6.90
N ALA A 68 -1.26 3.51 -7.78
CA ALA A 68 0.02 2.88 -7.49
C ALA A 68 1.16 3.70 -8.11
N GLY A 69 2.33 3.68 -7.47
CA GLY A 69 3.56 4.18 -8.07
C GLY A 69 4.04 3.26 -9.19
N ASP A 70 4.53 3.82 -10.30
CA ASP A 70 4.98 3.00 -11.46
C ASP A 70 6.31 2.27 -11.22
N GLN A 71 7.10 2.72 -10.23
CA GLN A 71 8.32 2.08 -9.74
C GLN A 71 8.07 1.22 -8.50
N ALA A 72 6.84 1.17 -7.98
CA ALA A 72 6.52 0.37 -6.81
C ALA A 72 6.73 -1.11 -7.11
N HIS A 73 7.44 -1.80 -6.22
CA HIS A 73 7.65 -3.25 -6.29
C HIS A 73 6.36 -4.06 -6.07
N SER A 74 5.25 -3.39 -5.73
CA SER A 74 3.96 -3.97 -5.36
C SER A 74 2.86 -3.65 -6.38
N LYS A 75 3.23 -3.06 -7.53
CA LYS A 75 2.29 -2.55 -8.51
C LYS A 75 1.43 -3.65 -9.14
N GLU A 76 1.97 -4.86 -9.22
CA GLU A 76 1.30 -6.05 -9.73
C GLU A 76 0.02 -6.38 -8.96
N PHE A 77 -0.06 -6.03 -7.66
CA PHE A 77 -1.29 -6.22 -6.88
C PHE A 77 -2.41 -5.27 -7.35
N SER A 78 -2.06 -4.03 -7.72
CA SER A 78 -3.04 -3.08 -8.26
C SER A 78 -3.45 -3.45 -9.68
N GLU A 79 -2.53 -3.96 -10.50
CA GLU A 79 -2.84 -4.49 -11.83
C GLU A 79 -3.80 -5.66 -11.76
N GLU A 80 -3.56 -6.62 -10.87
CA GLU A 80 -4.43 -7.79 -10.69
C GLU A 80 -5.80 -7.42 -10.12
N ALA A 81 -5.84 -6.56 -9.10
CA ALA A 81 -7.09 -6.05 -8.56
C ALA A 81 -7.91 -5.30 -9.64
N TYR A 82 -7.25 -4.44 -10.42
CA TYR A 82 -7.88 -3.77 -11.55
C TYR A 82 -8.37 -4.77 -12.60
N ARG A 83 -7.61 -5.83 -12.92
CA ARG A 83 -8.03 -6.86 -13.89
C ARG A 83 -9.31 -7.56 -13.44
N LEU A 84 -9.38 -7.96 -12.17
CA LEU A 84 -10.51 -8.70 -11.58
C LEU A 84 -11.75 -7.83 -11.31
N ALA A 85 -11.56 -6.55 -10.99
CA ALA A 85 -12.63 -5.61 -10.65
C ALA A 85 -13.75 -5.49 -11.71
N GLY A 86 -14.97 -5.20 -11.27
CA GLY A 86 -16.08 -4.81 -12.13
C GLY A 86 -15.98 -3.35 -12.59
N GLN A 87 -16.76 -2.96 -13.61
CA GLN A 87 -16.85 -1.55 -14.04
C GLN A 87 -17.86 -0.77 -13.17
N PRO A 88 -17.73 0.56 -13.03
CA PRO A 88 -16.66 1.42 -13.54
C PRO A 88 -15.37 1.33 -12.69
N LYS A 89 -14.21 1.20 -13.34
CA LYS A 89 -12.90 1.12 -12.68
C LYS A 89 -11.82 1.93 -13.39
N GLU A 90 -10.86 2.43 -12.62
CA GLU A 90 -9.69 3.15 -13.12
C GLU A 90 -8.42 2.72 -12.38
N LEU A 91 -7.29 2.59 -13.11
CA LEU A 91 -5.96 2.41 -12.55
C LEU A 91 -5.11 3.65 -12.90
N TYR A 92 -4.65 4.36 -11.87
CA TYR A 92 -3.87 5.58 -11.97
C TYR A 92 -2.42 5.35 -11.53
N TRP A 93 -1.48 5.59 -12.44
CA TRP A 93 -0.05 5.47 -12.19
C TRP A 93 0.56 6.80 -11.74
N VAL A 94 1.17 6.81 -10.56
CA VAL A 94 2.01 7.93 -10.11
C VAL A 94 3.42 7.73 -10.65
N LYS A 95 3.79 8.53 -11.65
CA LYS A 95 5.07 8.41 -12.36
C LYS A 95 6.24 8.65 -11.40
N GLY A 96 7.20 7.73 -11.37
CA GLY A 96 8.42 7.82 -10.58
C GLY A 96 8.28 7.45 -9.11
N ALA A 97 7.07 7.19 -8.60
CA ALA A 97 6.85 6.86 -7.20
C ALA A 97 7.11 5.38 -6.91
N GLY A 98 7.78 5.10 -5.78
CA GLY A 98 7.90 3.79 -5.16
C GLY A 98 6.67 3.39 -4.33
N HIS A 99 6.80 2.35 -3.50
CA HIS A 99 5.71 1.89 -2.63
C HIS A 99 5.51 2.85 -1.46
N VAL A 100 6.57 3.13 -0.71
CA VAL A 100 6.47 3.94 0.52
C VAL A 100 6.37 5.43 0.22
N ASP A 101 6.70 5.86 -1.00
CA ASP A 101 6.58 7.26 -1.41
C ASP A 101 5.14 7.79 -1.28
N LEU A 102 4.15 6.95 -1.57
CA LEU A 102 2.74 7.33 -1.44
C LEU A 102 2.22 7.32 0.00
N TYR A 103 3.06 7.08 1.01
CA TYR A 103 2.67 7.13 2.42
C TYR A 103 2.76 8.54 2.98
N ASP A 104 3.80 9.30 2.61
CA ASP A 104 4.16 10.58 3.25
C ASP A 104 4.59 11.70 2.28
N ARG A 105 4.99 11.39 1.04
CA ARG A 105 5.46 12.41 0.08
C ARG A 105 4.27 13.13 -0.56
N THR A 106 3.87 14.25 0.03
CA THR A 106 2.70 15.03 -0.40
C THR A 106 2.81 15.61 -1.81
N ASP A 107 4.01 15.73 -2.35
CA ASP A 107 4.31 16.10 -3.73
C ASP A 107 4.10 14.96 -4.73
N LEU A 108 4.05 13.71 -4.27
CA LEU A 108 3.77 12.52 -5.09
C LEU A 108 2.34 11.99 -4.92
N ILE A 109 1.75 12.12 -3.72
CA ILE A 109 0.39 11.66 -3.46
C ILE A 109 -0.61 12.46 -4.33
N PRO A 110 -1.42 11.79 -5.18
CA PRO A 110 -2.30 12.49 -6.12
C PRO A 110 -3.61 12.93 -5.45
N PHE A 111 -3.52 13.87 -4.49
CA PHE A 111 -4.67 14.37 -3.72
C PHE A 111 -5.77 14.96 -4.61
N ASP A 112 -5.41 15.66 -5.69
CA ASP A 112 -6.38 16.21 -6.63
C ASP A 112 -7.20 15.11 -7.34
N LYS A 113 -6.55 13.99 -7.69
CA LYS A 113 -7.22 12.82 -8.30
C LYS A 113 -8.20 12.20 -7.32
N LEU A 114 -7.79 11.99 -6.07
CA LEU A 114 -8.64 11.48 -4.98
C LEU A 114 -9.83 12.41 -4.73
N ALA A 115 -9.58 13.72 -4.61
CA ALA A 115 -10.63 14.72 -4.37
C ALA A 115 -11.65 14.75 -5.52
N SER A 116 -11.18 14.72 -6.77
CA SER A 116 -12.05 14.65 -7.95
C SER A 116 -12.88 13.36 -7.98
N PHE A 117 -12.25 12.22 -7.70
CA PHE A 117 -12.93 10.92 -7.67
C PHE A 117 -14.06 10.91 -6.66
N PHE A 118 -13.79 11.26 -5.39
CA PHE A 118 -14.81 11.24 -4.35
C PHE A 118 -15.92 12.26 -4.59
N ARG A 119 -15.61 13.49 -5.02
CA ARG A 119 -16.64 14.49 -5.37
C ARG A 119 -17.57 14.01 -6.49
N SER A 120 -17.05 13.24 -7.44
CA SER A 120 -17.85 12.69 -8.54
C SER A 120 -18.70 11.48 -8.13
N SER A 121 -18.21 10.70 -7.16
CA SER A 121 -18.70 9.36 -6.84
C SER A 121 -19.58 9.29 -5.59
N LEU A 122 -19.47 10.25 -4.67
CA LEU A 122 -20.23 10.32 -3.41
C LEU A 122 -21.33 11.39 -3.44
N LYS A 123 -22.14 11.38 -4.50
CA LYS A 123 -23.28 12.30 -4.63
C LYS A 123 -24.45 11.88 -3.75
#